data_AF-A0A7W8FB31-F1
#
_entry.id   AF-A0A7W8FB31-F1
#
_cell.length_a   1.000
_cell.length_b   1.000
_cell.length_c   1.000
_cell.angle_alpha   90.00
_cell.angle_beta   90.00
_cell.angle_gamma   90.00
#
_symmetry.space_group_name_H-M   'P 1'
#
loop_
_entity.id
_entity.type
_entity.pdbx_description
1 polymer ?
#
loop_
_entity_poly.entity_id
_entity_poly.type
_entity_poly.pdbx_seq_one_letter_code
_entity_poly.pdbx_strand_id
1 'polypeptide(L)'
;MSWRRLRILIQHLPPESATWTALRNSMDPDELAAQADKGEPEKARWSQLEQLVAVVADRVAHLEWALWTVNIQQKSKRPDPPEPIRRPGARPRKAKAKLNENSADRLFQLIQGGAE
;
A
#
# COMPACT_ATOMS: atom_id res chain seq x y z
N MET A 1 25.91 -11.42 15.76
CA MET A 1 25.76 -10.63 14.52
C MET A 1 26.16 -9.19 14.82
N SER A 2 26.97 -8.52 13.98
CA SER A 2 27.36 -7.12 14.23
C SER A 2 26.47 -6.14 13.47
N TRP A 3 26.29 -4.92 14.02
CA TRP A 3 25.51 -3.85 13.38
C TRP A 3 26.01 -3.49 11.97
N ARG A 4 27.32 -3.55 11.75
CA ARG A 4 27.93 -3.38 10.41
C ARG A 4 27.46 -4.46 9.44
N ARG A 5 27.44 -5.72 9.87
CA ARG A 5 27.04 -6.84 9.01
C ARG A 5 25.54 -6.83 8.72
N LEU A 6 24.71 -6.47 9.70
CA LEU A 6 23.27 -6.27 9.50
C LEU A 6 23.00 -5.15 8.48
N ARG A 7 23.70 -4.02 8.59
CA ARG A 7 23.58 -2.89 7.64
C ARG A 7 23.91 -3.32 6.22
N ILE A 8 25.02 -4.04 6.02
CA ILE A 8 25.43 -4.52 4.68
C ILE A 8 24.37 -5.46 4.10
N LEU A 9 23.85 -6.40 4.91
CA LEU A 9 22.77 -7.30 4.46
C LEU A 9 21.53 -6.53 4.04
N ILE A 10 21.10 -5.54 4.82
CA ILE A 10 19.94 -4.71 4.46
C ILE A 10 20.21 -3.91 3.18
N GLN A 11 21.39 -3.31 3.04
CA GLN A 11 21.75 -2.50 1.88
C GLN A 11 21.69 -3.28 0.56
N HIS A 12 22.09 -4.55 0.58
CA HIS A 12 22.16 -5.44 -0.58
C HIS A 12 20.98 -6.42 -0.71
N LEU A 13 19.93 -6.25 0.09
CA LEU A 13 18.67 -6.96 -0.16
C LEU A 13 18.11 -6.56 -1.54
N PRO A 14 17.46 -7.49 -2.25
CA PRO A 14 16.72 -7.16 -3.46
C PRO A 14 15.74 -6.01 -3.22
N PRO A 15 15.50 -5.14 -4.21
CA PRO A 15 14.57 -4.03 -4.09
C PRO A 15 13.15 -4.48 -3.70
N GLU A 16 12.73 -5.67 -4.16
CA GLU A 16 11.44 -6.30 -3.85
C GLU A 16 11.36 -6.95 -2.46
N SER A 17 12.40 -6.83 -1.64
CA SER A 17 12.43 -7.43 -0.30
C SER A 17 11.27 -6.92 0.56
N ALA A 18 10.60 -7.85 1.23
CA ALA A 18 9.60 -7.54 2.25
C ALA A 18 10.15 -6.60 3.35
N THR A 19 11.45 -6.70 3.65
CA THR A 19 12.13 -5.83 4.62
C THR A 19 12.23 -4.39 4.12
N TRP A 20 12.61 -4.18 2.85
CA TRP A 20 12.65 -2.83 2.26
C TRP A 20 11.27 -2.22 2.18
N THR A 21 10.28 -3.03 1.79
CA THR A 21 8.88 -2.64 1.78
C THR A 21 8.41 -2.23 3.19
N ALA A 22 8.73 -3.01 4.22
CA ALA A 22 8.38 -2.69 5.60
C ALA A 22 9.04 -1.39 6.09
N LEU A 23 10.35 -1.22 5.86
CA LEU A 23 11.10 -0.01 6.21
C LEU A 23 10.51 1.24 5.53
N ARG A 24 10.13 1.12 4.25
CA ARG A 24 9.48 2.21 3.52
C ARG A 24 8.09 2.53 4.07
N ASN A 25 7.31 1.53 4.47
CA ASN A 25 5.98 1.77 5.05
C ASN A 25 6.03 2.35 6.46
N SER A 26 7.15 2.19 7.17
CA SER A 26 7.39 2.83 8.47
C SER A 26 7.93 4.25 8.39
N MET A 27 8.31 4.74 7.20
CA MET A 27 8.75 6.13 7.01
C MET A 27 7.56 7.09 7.10
N ASP A 28 7.83 8.29 7.60
CA ASP A 28 6.81 9.32 7.72
C ASP A 28 6.34 9.80 6.33
N PRO A 29 5.04 10.11 6.14
CA PRO A 29 4.52 10.60 4.87
C PRO A 29 5.26 11.81 4.29
N ASP A 30 5.77 12.70 5.15
CA ASP A 30 6.47 13.91 4.73
C ASP A 30 7.88 13.60 4.23
N GLU A 31 8.55 12.62 4.86
CA GLU A 31 9.83 12.10 4.40
C GLU A 31 9.71 11.37 3.05
N LEU A 32 8.61 10.64 2.85
CA LEU A 32 8.32 9.94 1.59
C LEU A 32 8.08 10.92 0.43
N ALA A 33 7.39 12.03 0.70
CA ALA A 33 7.15 13.10 -0.28
C ALA A 33 8.47 13.81 -0.65
N ALA A 34 9.29 14.17 0.35
CA ALA A 34 10.60 14.77 0.11
C ALA A 34 11.53 13.84 -0.69
N GLN A 35 11.46 12.53 -0.44
CA GLN A 35 12.22 11.53 -1.18
C GLN A 35 11.70 11.34 -2.62
N ALA A 36 10.41 11.56 -2.87
CA ALA A 36 9.85 11.53 -4.22
C ALA A 36 10.29 12.76 -5.03
N ASP A 37 10.31 13.95 -4.42
CA ASP A 37 10.67 15.21 -5.09
C ASP A 37 12.19 15.36 -5.30
N LYS A 38 13.01 14.91 -4.34
CA LYS A 38 14.48 15.00 -4.38
C LYS A 38 15.16 13.70 -4.79
N GLY A 39 14.38 12.65 -5.03
CA GLY A 39 14.91 11.34 -5.39
C GLY A 39 15.52 11.38 -6.78
N GLU A 40 16.78 10.96 -6.89
CA GLU A 40 17.38 10.69 -8.20
C GLU A 40 16.79 9.37 -8.73
N PRO A 41 15.97 9.39 -9.80
CA PRO A 41 15.30 8.18 -10.30
C PRO A 41 16.31 7.15 -10.82
N GLU A 42 17.49 7.59 -11.26
CA GLU A 42 18.63 6.76 -11.67
C GLU A 42 19.34 6.05 -10.50
N LYS A 43 19.19 6.56 -9.27
CA LYS A 43 19.59 5.89 -8.02
C LYS A 43 18.41 5.19 -7.35
N ALA A 44 17.22 5.22 -7.96
CA ALA A 44 16.09 4.49 -7.44
C ALA A 44 16.43 3.00 -7.48
N ARG A 45 16.10 2.31 -6.38
CA ARG A 45 16.40 0.88 -6.26
C ARG A 45 15.63 0.02 -7.27
N TRP A 46 14.55 0.57 -7.83
CA TRP A 46 13.80 -0.05 -8.92
C TRP A 46 14.35 0.44 -10.26
N SER A 47 14.80 -0.50 -11.09
CA SER A 47 15.06 -0.29 -12.51
C SER A 47 13.78 0.11 -13.25
N GLN A 48 13.94 0.73 -14.41
CA GLN A 48 12.84 1.08 -15.30
C GLN A 48 11.99 -0.14 -15.71
N LEU A 49 12.65 -1.30 -15.89
CA LEU A 49 11.97 -2.54 -16.23
C LEU A 49 11.09 -3.02 -15.07
N GLU A 50 11.58 -2.96 -13.83
CA GLU A 50 10.80 -3.33 -12.65
C GLU A 50 9.57 -2.44 -12.48
N GLN A 51 9.71 -1.13 -12.73
CA GLN A 51 8.56 -0.22 -12.74
C GLN A 51 7.51 -0.61 -13.78
N LEU A 52 7.94 -0.91 -15.02
CA LEU A 52 7.03 -1.31 -16.09
C LEU A 52 6.35 -2.65 -15.82
N VAL A 53 7.10 -3.64 -15.33
CA VAL A 53 6.57 -4.97 -15.01
C VAL A 53 5.58 -4.89 -13.84
N ALA A 54 5.85 -4.08 -12.82
CA ALA A 54 4.90 -3.88 -11.74
C ALA A 54 3.59 -3.23 -12.22
N VAL A 55 3.66 -2.27 -13.14
CA VAL A 55 2.46 -1.69 -13.75
C VAL A 55 1.67 -2.75 -14.52
N VAL A 56 2.33 -3.62 -15.28
CA VAL A 56 1.66 -4.73 -15.98
C VAL A 56 0.97 -5.67 -14.99
N ALA A 57 1.68 -6.09 -13.93
CA ALA A 57 1.13 -6.96 -12.90
C ALA A 57 -0.10 -6.33 -12.20
N ASP A 58 -0.04 -5.04 -11.85
CA ASP A 58 -1.16 -4.29 -11.27
C ASP A 58 -2.39 -4.31 -12.21
N ARG A 59 -2.17 -4.15 -13.52
CA ARG A 59 -3.25 -4.15 -14.51
C ARG A 59 -3.86 -5.53 -14.70
N VAL A 60 -3.05 -6.60 -14.70
CA VAL A 60 -3.55 -7.98 -14.78
C VAL A 60 -4.40 -8.31 -13.56
N ALA A 61 -3.92 -8.02 -12.35
CA ALA A 61 -4.68 -8.24 -11.13
C ALA A 61 -6.02 -7.47 -11.13
N HIS A 62 -6.02 -6.24 -11.64
CA HIS A 62 -7.25 -5.46 -11.79
C HIS A 62 -8.24 -6.06 -12.79
N LEU A 63 -7.76 -6.63 -13.90
CA LEU A 63 -8.61 -7.31 -14.89
C LEU A 63 -9.25 -8.57 -14.30
N GLU A 64 -8.48 -9.38 -13.58
CA GLU A 64 -8.99 -10.56 -12.87
C GLU A 64 -10.08 -10.17 -11.86
N TRP A 65 -9.82 -9.14 -11.04
CA TRP A 65 -10.80 -8.63 -10.10
C TRP A 65 -12.06 -8.10 -10.78
N ALA A 66 -11.93 -7.39 -11.90
CA ALA A 66 -13.08 -6.90 -12.68
C ALA A 66 -13.92 -8.07 -13.21
N LEU A 67 -13.26 -9.12 -13.70
CA LEU A 67 -13.94 -10.34 -14.16
C LEU A 67 -14.70 -11.03 -13.03
N TRP A 68 -14.07 -11.21 -11.86
CA TRP A 68 -14.76 -11.76 -10.68
C TRP A 68 -15.96 -10.90 -10.25
N THR A 69 -15.78 -9.58 -10.25
CA THR A 69 -16.80 -8.62 -9.84
C THR A 69 -18.04 -8.67 -10.73
N VAL A 70 -17.87 -8.85 -12.03
CA VAL A 70 -18.97 -9.00 -13.00
C VAL A 70 -19.68 -10.34 -12.84
N ASN A 71 -18.93 -11.42 -12.57
CA ASN A 71 -19.50 -12.76 -12.43
C ASN A 71 -20.16 -13.04 -11.07
N ILE A 72 -19.83 -12.27 -10.03
CA ILE A 72 -20.45 -12.40 -8.71
C ILE A 72 -21.67 -11.47 -8.59
N GLN A 73 -22.86 -12.09 -8.59
CA GLN A 73 -24.14 -11.36 -8.50
C GLN A 73 -24.35 -10.68 -7.14
N GLN A 74 -23.96 -11.34 -6.04
CA GLN A 74 -24.11 -10.78 -4.70
C GLN A 74 -22.97 -9.81 -4.40
N LYS A 75 -23.28 -8.52 -4.26
CA LYS A 75 -22.27 -7.47 -3.99
C LYS A 75 -21.43 -7.77 -2.74
N SER A 76 -22.01 -8.37 -1.70
CA SER A 76 -21.33 -8.72 -0.44
C SER A 76 -20.27 -9.81 -0.60
N LYS A 77 -20.32 -10.62 -1.66
CA LYS A 77 -19.36 -11.70 -1.94
C LYS A 77 -18.23 -11.26 -2.87
N ARG A 78 -18.23 -10.00 -3.32
CA ARG A 78 -17.19 -9.50 -4.22
C ARG A 78 -15.89 -9.28 -3.45
N PRO A 79 -14.75 -9.74 -3.98
CA PRO A 79 -13.47 -9.50 -3.34
C PRO A 79 -13.14 -8.00 -3.32
N ASP A 80 -12.37 -7.59 -2.31
CA ASP A 80 -11.82 -6.23 -2.25
C ASP A 80 -10.93 -5.99 -3.50
N PRO A 81 -10.81 -4.74 -3.99
CA PRO A 81 -9.91 -4.42 -5.10
C PRO A 81 -8.46 -4.79 -4.74
N PRO A 82 -7.70 -5.33 -5.71
CA PRO A 82 -6.31 -5.70 -5.49
C PRO A 82 -5.48 -4.48 -5.07
N GLU A 83 -4.54 -4.68 -4.16
CA GLU A 83 -3.59 -3.64 -3.77
C GLU A 83 -2.47 -3.55 -4.82
N PRO A 84 -2.17 -2.36 -5.37
CA PRO A 84 -1.04 -2.18 -6.27
C PRO A 84 0.28 -2.59 -5.63
N ILE A 85 1.20 -3.11 -6.43
CA ILE A 85 2.55 -3.43 -6.00
C ILE A 85 3.22 -2.16 -5.45
N ARG A 86 3.85 -2.34 -4.29
CA ARG A 86 4.41 -1.29 -3.47
C ARG A 86 5.71 -0.73 -4.07
N ARG A 87 5.60 0.14 -5.09
CA ARG A 87 6.72 0.84 -5.74
C ARG A 87 7.20 2.11 -5.01
N PRO A 88 8.43 2.60 -5.25
CA PRO A 88 8.89 3.91 -4.79
C PRO A 88 7.89 5.01 -5.19
N GLY A 89 7.55 5.91 -4.26
CA GLY A 89 6.54 6.95 -4.46
C GLY A 89 5.07 6.50 -4.43
N ALA A 90 4.77 5.20 -4.53
CA ALA A 90 3.39 4.72 -4.32
C ALA A 90 3.08 4.62 -2.82
N ARG A 91 2.05 5.35 -2.39
CA ARG A 91 1.54 5.30 -1.02
C ARG A 91 0.85 3.94 -0.78
N PRO A 92 1.02 3.34 0.41
CA PRO A 92 0.28 2.14 0.77
C PRO A 92 -1.22 2.42 0.79
N ARG A 93 -2.05 1.39 0.56
CA ARG A 93 -3.50 1.51 0.71
C ARG A 93 -3.80 1.94 2.15
N LYS A 94 -4.55 3.05 2.31
CA LYS A 94 -4.97 3.50 3.65
C LYS A 94 -5.72 2.36 4.34
N ALA A 95 -5.27 1.99 5.54
CA ALA A 95 -5.98 1.02 6.35
C ALA A 95 -7.42 1.51 6.58
N LYS A 96 -8.40 0.61 6.45
CA LYS A 96 -9.79 0.93 6.79
C LYS A 96 -9.81 1.35 8.27
N ALA A 97 -10.40 2.50 8.57
CA ALA A 97 -10.53 2.97 9.94
C ALA A 97 -11.28 1.91 10.75
N LYS A 98 -10.67 1.42 11.83
CA LYS A 98 -11.38 0.54 12.77
C LYS A 98 -12.37 1.39 13.55
N LEU A 99 -13.61 0.93 13.66
CA LEU A 99 -14.62 1.55 14.51
C LEU A 99 -14.09 1.59 15.95
N ASN A 100 -13.86 2.79 16.46
CA ASN A 100 -13.62 3.01 17.88
C ASN A 100 -14.96 3.25 18.59
N GLU A 101 -15.00 3.03 19.90
CA GLU A 101 -16.22 3.17 20.72
C GLU A 101 -16.92 4.52 20.49
N ASN A 102 -16.15 5.61 20.52
CA ASN A 102 -16.70 6.96 20.27
C ASN A 102 -17.35 7.12 18.88
N SER A 103 -16.80 6.48 17.84
CA SER A 103 -17.36 6.49 16.49
C SER A 103 -18.60 5.59 16.37
N ALA A 104 -18.69 4.53 17.18
CA ALA A 104 -19.87 3.70 17.28
C ALA A 104 -21.01 4.46 17.97
N ASP A 105 -20.72 5.15 19.07
CA ASP A 105 -21.71 5.94 19.82
C ASP A 105 -22.27 7.10 18.99
N ARG A 106 -21.41 7.81 18.23
CA ARG A 106 -21.86 8.82 17.27
C ARG A 106 -22.76 8.24 16.19
N LEU A 107 -22.43 7.05 15.68
CA LEU A 107 -23.23 6.38 14.66
C LEU A 107 -24.59 5.97 15.23
N PHE A 108 -24.63 5.49 16.48
CA PHE A 108 -25.87 5.19 17.20
C PHE A 108 -26.74 6.42 17.41
N GLN A 109 -26.17 7.56 17.83
CA GLN A 109 -26.90 8.81 17.97
C GLN A 109 -27.48 9.30 16.64
N LEU A 110 -26.72 9.20 15.54
CA LEU A 110 -27.18 9.55 14.20
C LEU A 110 -28.34 8.66 13.72
N ILE A 111 -28.28 7.35 13.99
CA ILE A 111 -29.34 6.40 13.60
C ILE A 111 -30.62 6.62 14.41
N GLN A 112 -30.50 7.01 15.68
CA GLN A 112 -31.63 7.27 16.58
C GLN A 112 -32.19 8.70 16.46
N GLY A 113 -31.62 9.54 15.58
CA GLY A 113 -32.10 10.91 15.35
C GLY A 113 -31.75 11.91 16.45
N GLY A 114 -30.77 11.61 17.31
CA GLY A 114 -30.38 12.43 18.46
C GLY A 114 -29.22 13.40 18.22
N ALA A 115 -28.85 13.66 16.98
CA ALA A 115 -27.77 14.60 16.65
C ALA A 115 -28.34 16.00 16.36
N GLU A 116 -28.22 16.91 17.33
CA GLU A 116 -28.13 18.37 17.07
C GLU A 116 -26.69 18.75 16.69
#